data_AF-A0A938GIX3-F1
#
_entry.id   AF-A0A938GIX3-F1
#
_cell.length_a   1.000
_cell.length_b   1.000
_cell.length_c   1.000
_cell.angle_alpha   90.00
_cell.angle_beta   90.00
_cell.angle_gamma   90.00
#
_symmetry.space_group_name_H-M   'P 1'
#
loop_
_entity.id
_entity.type
_entity.pdbx_description
1 polymer ?
#
loop_
_entity_poly.entity_id
_entity_poly.type
_entity_poly.pdbx_seq_one_letter_code
_entity_poly.pdbx_strand_id
1 'polypeptide(L)'
;MRRRANVFEIRRKEQTLSKARENAFHHRVYVVLLKPEAGRLRKVQRENPLHRDGFPCVYVGMTGLAPEERLSNHKSGVKAAYVVKRYGIKLMPELFEHLNPMPFEAALMMEKDLAEDLRQQGYAVTGGH
;
A
#
# COMPACT_ATOMS: atom_id res chain seq x y z
N MET A 1 9.92 28.78 -30.29
CA MET A 1 10.71 27.53 -30.41
C MET A 1 10.88 26.94 -29.00
N ARG A 2 10.09 25.92 -28.61
CA ARG A 2 10.19 25.33 -27.25
C ARG A 2 11.40 24.39 -27.22
N ARG A 3 12.42 24.70 -26.41
CA ARG A 3 13.55 23.78 -26.13
C ARG A 3 12.97 22.52 -25.48
N ARG A 4 13.07 21.37 -26.15
CA ARG A 4 12.79 20.06 -25.53
C ARG A 4 13.84 19.85 -24.44
N ALA A 5 13.38 19.61 -23.21
CA ALA A 5 14.27 19.30 -22.11
C ALA A 5 15.03 18.00 -22.41
N ASN A 6 16.33 17.98 -22.11
CA ASN A 6 17.19 16.83 -22.32
C ASN A 6 16.79 15.70 -21.34
N VAL A 7 16.67 14.46 -21.82
CA VAL A 7 16.30 13.28 -21.02
C VAL A 7 17.18 13.12 -19.78
N PHE A 8 18.46 13.47 -19.88
CA PHE A 8 19.38 13.44 -18.73
C PHE A 8 19.08 14.50 -17.67
N GLU A 9 18.64 15.70 -18.07
CA GLU A 9 18.26 16.77 -17.13
C GLU A 9 16.92 16.48 -16.45
N ILE A 10 15.97 15.88 -17.17
CA ILE A 10 14.69 15.43 -16.63
C ILE A 10 14.94 14.38 -15.54
N ARG A 11 15.73 13.34 -15.85
CA ARG A 11 16.05 12.26 -14.91
C ARG A 11 16.81 12.76 -13.67
N ARG A 12 17.71 13.73 -13.84
CA ARG A 12 18.44 14.36 -12.72
C ARG A 12 17.50 15.15 -11.82
N LYS A 13 16.55 15.89 -12.40
CA LYS A 13 15.52 16.65 -11.65
C LYS A 13 14.60 15.71 -10.86
N GLU A 14 14.13 14.63 -11.48
CA GLU A 14 13.30 13.61 -10.81
C GLU A 14 14.03 13.00 -9.61
N GLN A 15 15.32 12.66 -9.76
CA GLN A 15 16.14 12.14 -8.67
C GLN A 15 16.30 13.15 -7.52
N THR A 16 16.54 14.43 -7.81
CA THR A 16 16.64 15.46 -6.76
C THR A 16 15.31 15.70 -6.04
N LEU A 17 14.18 15.65 -6.76
CA LEU A 17 12.84 15.82 -6.18
C LEU A 17 12.44 14.61 -5.32
N SER A 18 12.74 13.39 -5.76
CA SER A 18 12.56 12.16 -4.99
C SER A 18 13.32 12.23 -3.67
N LYS A 19 14.61 12.60 -3.71
CA LYS A 19 15.45 12.71 -2.51
C LYS A 19 14.99 13.82 -1.54
N ALA A 20 14.43 14.91 -2.07
CA ALA A 20 13.85 15.97 -1.25
C ALA A 20 12.52 15.55 -0.59
N ARG A 21 11.67 14.77 -1.29
CA ARG A 21 10.43 14.19 -0.72
C ARG A 21 10.73 13.17 0.37
N GLU A 22 11.75 12.33 0.18
CA GLU A 22 12.22 11.39 1.20
C GLU A 22 12.69 12.08 2.49
N ASN A 23 13.30 13.25 2.39
CA ASN A 23 13.73 14.03 3.55
C ASN A 23 12.60 14.84 4.22
N ALA A 24 11.50 15.11 3.52
CA ALA A 24 10.38 15.90 4.04
C ALA A 24 9.23 15.03 4.60
N PHE A 25 9.05 13.82 4.07
CA PHE A 25 7.91 12.96 4.40
C PHE A 25 8.33 11.54 4.73
N HIS A 26 7.70 10.99 5.78
CA HIS A 26 7.95 9.63 6.24
C HIS A 26 6.68 8.77 6.30
N HIS A 27 5.53 9.27 5.82
CA HIS A 27 4.32 8.45 5.74
C HIS A 27 4.26 7.70 4.41
N ARG A 28 3.77 6.47 4.50
CA ARG A 28 3.78 5.49 3.42
C ARG A 28 2.50 4.70 3.47
N VAL A 29 1.93 4.38 2.31
CA VAL A 29 0.96 3.29 2.17
C VAL A 29 1.69 1.98 1.92
N TYR A 30 1.08 0.86 2.28
CA TYR A 30 1.63 -0.48 2.04
C TYR A 30 0.53 -1.51 1.82
N VAL A 31 0.88 -2.54 1.06
CA VAL A 31 0.00 -3.68 0.76
C VAL A 31 0.66 -4.97 1.23
N VAL A 32 -0.08 -5.77 2.00
CA VAL A 32 0.35 -7.09 2.48
C VAL A 32 -0.49 -8.15 1.81
N LEU A 33 0.17 -9.11 1.15
CA LEU A 33 -0.46 -10.35 0.71
C LEU A 33 -0.94 -11.14 1.93
N LEU A 34 -2.21 -11.53 1.94
CA LEU A 34 -2.80 -12.39 2.96
C LEU A 34 -2.93 -13.82 2.45
N LYS A 35 -2.95 -14.79 3.37
CA LYS A 35 -3.31 -16.16 3.04
C LYS A 35 -4.75 -16.23 2.51
N PRO A 36 -5.07 -17.13 1.56
CA PRO A 36 -6.41 -17.23 0.96
C PRO A 36 -7.55 -17.43 1.96
N GLU A 37 -7.28 -18.03 3.13
CA GLU A 37 -8.28 -18.23 4.19
C GLU A 37 -8.83 -16.90 4.74
N ALA A 38 -8.07 -15.81 4.65
CA ALA A 38 -8.56 -14.48 5.03
C ALA A 38 -9.75 -14.04 4.16
N GLY A 39 -9.73 -14.36 2.87
CA GLY A 39 -10.82 -14.07 1.94
C GLY A 39 -12.11 -14.84 2.22
N ARG A 40 -12.02 -15.95 2.97
CA ARG A 40 -13.18 -16.77 3.37
C ARG A 40 -13.89 -16.27 4.63
N LEU A 41 -13.34 -15.25 5.30
CA LEU A 41 -13.98 -14.65 6.47
C LEU A 41 -15.23 -13.90 6.02
N ARG A 42 -16.38 -14.16 6.67
CA ARG A 42 -17.68 -13.53 6.33
C ARG A 42 -17.61 -12.01 6.21
N LYS A 43 -16.86 -11.35 7.11
CA LYS A 43 -16.64 -9.90 7.07
C LYS A 43 -15.95 -9.47 5.77
N VAL A 44 -14.88 -10.18 5.39
CA VAL A 44 -14.11 -9.88 4.18
C VAL A 44 -14.95 -10.11 2.93
N GLN A 45 -15.72 -11.19 2.86
CA GLN A 45 -16.63 -11.45 1.74
C GLN A 45 -17.67 -10.33 1.58
N ARG A 46 -18.26 -9.87 2.69
CA ARG A 46 -19.26 -8.79 2.68
C ARG A 46 -18.67 -7.45 2.22
N GLU A 47 -17.42 -7.16 2.59
CA GLU A 47 -16.71 -5.93 2.22
C GLU A 47 -16.15 -5.98 0.80
N ASN A 48 -16.12 -7.15 0.16
CA ASN A 48 -15.53 -7.36 -1.16
C ASN A 48 -16.50 -8.09 -2.10
N PRO A 49 -17.68 -7.51 -2.40
CA PRO A 49 -18.68 -8.14 -3.27
C PRO A 49 -18.20 -8.32 -4.72
N LEU A 50 -17.16 -7.58 -5.13
CA LEU A 50 -16.57 -7.65 -6.47
C LEU A 50 -15.35 -8.59 -6.56
N HIS A 51 -15.04 -9.34 -5.48
CA HIS A 51 -13.90 -10.24 -5.48
C HIS A 51 -14.03 -11.31 -6.58
N ARG A 52 -12.94 -11.51 -7.33
CA ARG A 52 -12.88 -12.47 -8.44
C ARG A 52 -11.96 -13.63 -8.10
N ASP A 53 -12.33 -14.82 -8.57
CA ASP A 53 -11.47 -16.00 -8.47
C ASP A 53 -10.11 -15.74 -9.14
N GLY A 54 -9.04 -16.23 -8.52
CA GLY A 54 -7.65 -16.03 -8.99
C GLY A 54 -7.01 -14.71 -8.53
N PHE A 55 -7.78 -13.75 -8.01
CA PHE A 55 -7.20 -12.55 -7.40
C PHE A 55 -6.81 -12.80 -5.94
N PRO A 56 -5.71 -12.22 -5.44
CA PRO A 56 -5.27 -12.45 -4.07
C PRO A 56 -6.12 -11.67 -3.05
N CYS A 57 -6.09 -12.14 -1.81
CA CYS A 57 -6.58 -11.37 -0.66
C CYS A 57 -5.43 -10.53 -0.10
N VAL A 58 -5.67 -9.24 0.13
CA VAL A 58 -4.65 -8.28 0.55
C VAL A 58 -5.14 -7.41 1.72
N TYR A 59 -4.18 -6.85 2.46
CA TYR A 59 -4.42 -5.81 3.45
C TYR A 59 -3.75 -4.51 2.99
N VAL A 60 -4.51 -3.41 2.99
CA VAL A 60 -4.00 -2.06 2.71
C VAL A 60 -3.93 -1.29 4.03
N GLY A 61 -2.81 -0.59 4.24
CA GLY A 61 -2.61 0.24 5.42
C GLY A 61 -1.68 1.42 5.15
N MET A 62 -1.63 2.37 6.09
CA MET A 62 -0.59 3.40 6.14
C MET A 62 0.29 3.32 7.39
N THR A 63 1.48 3.91 7.31
CA THR A 63 2.43 3.96 8.43
C THR A 63 3.43 5.11 8.29
N GLY A 64 3.94 5.61 9.43
CA GLY A 64 5.14 6.46 9.49
C GLY A 64 6.46 5.68 9.52
N LEU A 65 6.41 4.35 9.62
CA LEU A 65 7.59 3.48 9.65
C LEU A 65 7.96 3.01 8.23
N ALA A 66 9.07 2.28 8.10
CA ALA A 66 9.29 1.48 6.91
C ALA A 66 8.19 0.39 6.80
N PRO A 67 7.67 0.07 5.61
CA PRO A 67 6.66 -0.98 5.44
C PRO A 67 7.09 -2.34 6.01
N GLU A 68 8.37 -2.67 5.90
CA GLU A 68 8.98 -3.91 6.42
C GLU A 68 8.93 -3.95 7.95
N GLU A 69 9.30 -2.84 8.59
CA GLU A 69 9.22 -2.67 10.04
C GLU A 69 7.75 -2.75 10.51
N ARG A 70 6.83 -2.12 9.77
CA ARG A 70 5.40 -2.17 10.06
C ARG A 70 4.85 -3.59 9.97
N LEU A 71 5.26 -4.36 8.95
CA LEU A 71 4.88 -5.77 8.81
C LEU A 71 5.47 -6.62 9.95
N SER A 72 6.73 -6.38 10.33
CA SER A 72 7.35 -7.04 11.49
C SER A 72 6.56 -6.78 12.78
N ASN A 73 6.16 -5.53 13.02
CA ASN A 73 5.31 -5.14 14.15
C ASN A 73 3.95 -5.86 14.12
N HIS A 74 3.31 -5.96 12.95
CA HIS A 74 2.08 -6.75 12.82
C HIS A 74 2.29 -8.22 13.21
N LYS A 75 3.42 -8.81 12.80
CA LYS A 75 3.75 -10.22 13.08
C LYS A 75 4.08 -10.48 14.54
N SER A 76 4.75 -9.54 15.22
CA SER A 76 5.00 -9.61 16.66
C SER A 76 3.78 -9.24 17.51
N GLY A 77 2.72 -8.69 16.90
CA GLY A 77 1.49 -8.29 17.59
C GLY A 77 1.52 -6.87 18.15
N VAL A 78 2.54 -6.07 17.80
CA VAL A 78 2.67 -4.67 18.21
C VAL A 78 1.84 -3.77 17.28
N LYS A 79 0.84 -3.08 17.83
CA LYS A 79 -0.10 -2.22 17.08
C LYS A 79 -0.65 -2.93 15.83
N ALA A 80 -0.99 -4.21 15.98
CA ALA A 80 -1.24 -5.11 14.87
C ALA A 80 -2.72 -5.16 14.45
N ALA A 81 -2.97 -5.16 13.15
CA ALA A 81 -4.25 -5.58 12.62
C ALA A 81 -4.36 -7.10 12.74
N TYR A 82 -5.45 -7.57 13.35
CA TYR A 82 -5.67 -9.00 13.59
C TYR A 82 -5.49 -9.85 12.32
N VAL A 83 -6.01 -9.35 11.17
CA VAL A 83 -5.92 -10.07 9.90
C VAL A 83 -4.48 -10.20 9.40
N VAL A 84 -3.65 -9.18 9.55
CA VAL A 84 -2.24 -9.22 9.13
C VAL A 84 -1.41 -10.10 10.06
N LYS A 85 -1.66 -10.01 11.37
CA LYS A 85 -1.01 -10.89 12.35
C LYS A 85 -1.25 -12.36 12.02
N ARG A 86 -2.52 -12.73 11.83
CA ARG A 86 -2.95 -14.13 11.61
C ARG A 86 -2.70 -14.64 10.19
N TYR A 87 -2.91 -13.80 9.18
CA TYR A 87 -2.92 -14.23 7.77
C TYR A 87 -1.91 -13.52 6.87
N GLY A 88 -1.17 -12.51 7.34
CA GLY A 88 -0.16 -11.85 6.49
C GLY A 88 0.93 -12.81 6.01
N ILE A 89 1.42 -12.62 4.79
CA ILE A 89 2.50 -13.40 4.20
C ILE A 89 3.71 -12.51 3.95
N LYS A 90 3.57 -11.54 3.05
CA LYS A 90 4.66 -10.64 2.61
C LYS A 90 4.09 -9.32 2.09
N LEU A 91 4.95 -8.31 1.97
CA LEU A 91 4.62 -7.09 1.24
C LEU A 91 4.48 -7.36 -0.27
N MET A 92 3.71 -6.52 -0.95
CA MET A 92 3.61 -6.46 -2.42
C MET A 92 4.02 -5.06 -2.91
N PRO A 93 5.33 -4.74 -2.94
CA PRO A 93 5.82 -3.40 -3.29
C PRO A 93 5.36 -2.90 -4.65
N GLU A 94 5.13 -3.82 -5.60
CA GLU A 94 4.60 -3.51 -6.92
C GLU A 94 3.26 -2.74 -6.90
N LEU A 95 2.50 -2.84 -5.81
CA LEU A 95 1.21 -2.18 -5.63
C LEU A 95 1.29 -0.80 -4.97
N PHE A 96 2.41 -0.43 -4.33
CA PHE A 96 2.44 0.77 -3.49
C PHE A 96 3.74 1.57 -3.49
N GLU A 97 4.88 0.98 -3.86
CA GLU A 97 6.18 1.61 -3.67
C GLU A 97 6.31 2.93 -4.43
N HIS A 98 5.81 2.96 -5.67
CA HIS A 98 5.79 4.13 -6.53
C HIS A 98 4.92 5.29 -6.02
N LEU A 99 4.05 5.04 -5.03
CA LEU A 99 3.20 6.06 -4.41
C LEU A 99 3.94 6.79 -3.28
N ASN A 100 4.98 6.18 -2.72
CA ASN A 100 5.64 6.67 -1.50
C ASN A 100 6.87 7.54 -1.78
N PRO A 101 7.29 8.40 -0.83
CA PRO A 101 6.61 8.78 0.40
C PRO A 101 5.66 9.99 0.23
N MET A 102 4.79 10.23 1.22
CA MET A 102 3.81 11.32 1.20
C MET A 102 3.55 11.92 2.60
N PRO A 103 2.94 13.11 2.70
CA PRO A 103 2.45 13.66 3.97
C PRO A 103 1.43 12.74 4.65
N PHE A 104 1.23 12.90 5.98
CA PHE A 104 0.27 12.10 6.73
C PHE A 104 -1.15 12.15 6.15
N GLU A 105 -1.68 13.35 5.89
CA GLU A 105 -3.03 13.52 5.33
C GLU A 105 -3.17 12.87 3.95
N ALA A 106 -2.14 12.99 3.11
CA ALA A 106 -2.09 12.30 1.82
C ALA A 106 -2.08 10.78 1.98
N ALA A 107 -1.37 10.25 2.98
CA ALA A 107 -1.35 8.81 3.25
C ALA A 107 -2.71 8.28 3.71
N LEU A 108 -3.47 9.04 4.50
CA LEU A 108 -4.83 8.68 4.90
C LEU A 108 -5.79 8.59 3.71
N MET A 109 -5.71 9.55 2.79
CA MET A 109 -6.54 9.53 1.57
C MET A 109 -6.11 8.38 0.65
N MET A 110 -4.80 8.26 0.41
CA MET A 110 -4.24 7.23 -0.47
C MET A 110 -4.51 5.81 0.04
N GLU A 111 -4.55 5.58 1.37
CA GLU A 111 -4.93 4.29 1.94
C GLU A 111 -6.33 3.86 1.50
N LYS A 112 -7.28 4.80 1.45
CA LYS A 112 -8.66 4.58 1.03
C LYS A 112 -8.75 4.37 -0.48
N ASP A 113 -8.15 5.28 -1.24
CA ASP A 113 -8.18 5.26 -2.71
C ASP A 113 -7.57 3.95 -3.24
N LEU A 114 -6.38 3.59 -2.75
CA LEU A 114 -5.71 2.35 -3.13
C LEU A 114 -6.54 1.11 -2.77
N ALA A 115 -7.20 1.11 -1.61
CA ALA A 115 -8.05 0.00 -1.22
C ALA A 115 -9.28 -0.12 -2.12
N GLU A 116 -9.89 0.99 -2.52
CA GLU A 116 -11.03 1.00 -3.44
C GLU A 116 -10.63 0.56 -4.86
N ASP A 117 -9.53 1.08 -5.40
CA ASP A 117 -9.01 0.70 -6.71
C ASP A 117 -8.72 -0.81 -6.80
N LEU A 118 -8.10 -1.38 -5.76
CA LEU A 118 -7.83 -2.82 -5.70
C LEU A 118 -9.13 -3.64 -5.62
N ARG A 119 -10.15 -3.17 -4.89
CA ARG A 119 -11.47 -3.83 -4.86
C ARG A 119 -12.11 -3.83 -6.24
N GLN A 120 -12.05 -2.72 -6.96
CA GLN A 120 -12.59 -2.59 -8.32
C GLN A 120 -11.87 -3.52 -9.32
N GLN A 121 -10.57 -3.74 -9.14
CA GLN A 121 -9.79 -4.70 -9.93
C GLN A 121 -10.13 -6.18 -9.63
N GLY A 122 -10.78 -6.46 -8.50
CA GLY A 122 -11.23 -7.81 -8.12
C GLY A 122 -10.47 -8.43 -6.95
N TYR A 123 -9.56 -7.69 -6.30
CA TYR A 123 -8.88 -8.15 -5.09
C TYR A 123 -9.86 -8.26 -3.92
N ALA A 124 -9.62 -9.20 -3.01
CA ALA A 124 -10.27 -9.18 -1.70
C ALA A 124 -9.45 -8.32 -0.75
N VAL A 125 -9.90 -7.09 -0.49
CA VAL A 125 -9.16 -6.09 0.28
C VAL A 125 -9.69 -5.98 1.71
N THR A 126 -8.77 -5.95 2.67
CA THR A 126 -9.02 -5.60 4.07
C THR A 126 -8.26 -4.32 4.44
N GLY A 127 -8.75 -3.55 5.41
CA GLY A 127 -8.20 -2.21 5.69
C GLY A 127 -8.69 -1.16 4.71
N GLY A 128 -7.97 -0.02 4.62
CA GLY A 128 -8.39 1.10 3.77
C GLY A 128 -9.62 1.85 4.30
N HIS A 129 -9.59 2.25 5.57
CA HIS A 129 -10.70 2.93 6.27
C HIS A 129 -10.33 4.34 6.73
#